data_AF-A0AAD8EIY8-F1
#
_entry.id   AF-A0AAD8EIY8-F1
#
_cell.length_a   1.000
_cell.length_b   1.000
_cell.length_c   1.000
_cell.angle_alpha   90.00
_cell.angle_beta   90.00
_cell.angle_gamma   90.00
#
_symmetry.space_group_name_H-M   'P 1'
#
loop_
_entity.id
_entity.type
_entity.pdbx_description
1 polymer ?
#
loop_
_entity_poly.entity_id
_entity_poly.type
_entity_poly.pdbx_seq_one_letter_code
_entity_poly.pdbx_strand_id
1 'polypeptide(L)'
;MFTSDLREATQSEVVLQDVDGDALWMLVHYCYTGRIELREDTVETLLSTARLLQLNEVVDACCSFLMKQLHPSNCIGIRIFADTQGCLNLLKVAHNYTTEHFMDVIPNQEFLMLPADEVAKLLASDDLNVPSEEEIFHALMLWVKNDVASRKKDVSRLLSLVKLPLLMPSFIADFIETNPLFREERVCQELIMEALKYHLLPERRPMLQSPRTRPRKSTVGALLPIYHMSNWIEPWKGATSIEKYDLRGNSWCHVANMSGRRLQFGVAVVDGRLYVVGGRDGLKTLNTVECYDIKTKAWTTLPPMSTHRHGLGVGVLEGPLYAVGGHDGWSYLNTVERWDPQARQWSYVAPMSTQRSTVGVAVLNNKLYAVGGRDGSSCLRTVECYDPHTNKWLPCAPMAKRRGGVGVGVVNGYLYALGGHDAPASNPSASRFDCVERYDPKTDTWTQVASMSVGRDAIGVCLLGDRLFAVGGYDGQQYLKLVEAYDTQNNEWQQVAPLNTGRAGACIVIIQAKFVNRMVDDCSMRAIFLITANCIPIIEGNIQTSQGLLHVLESPLDVSPLYNMAEFILRQGQLRRLFAFISQ
;
A
#
# COMPACT_ATOMS: atom_id res chain seq x y z
N MET A 1 -7.77 48.01 -11.60
CA MET A 1 -8.16 48.89 -10.47
C MET A 1 -7.73 50.33 -10.74
N PHE A 2 -6.44 50.61 -10.98
CA PHE A 2 -5.93 51.98 -11.17
C PHE A 2 -5.85 52.47 -12.62
N THR A 3 -6.29 51.66 -13.59
CA THR A 3 -6.08 51.91 -15.04
C THR A 3 -7.38 52.04 -15.84
N SER A 4 -8.53 52.10 -15.17
CA SER A 4 -9.87 52.17 -15.77
C SER A 4 -10.75 53.18 -15.01
N ASP A 5 -11.91 53.58 -15.58
CA ASP A 5 -12.92 54.50 -15.01
C ASP A 5 -13.63 53.98 -13.74
N LEU A 6 -12.89 53.28 -12.88
CA LEU A 6 -13.33 52.85 -11.56
C LEU A 6 -13.10 53.97 -10.55
N ARG A 7 -13.93 54.03 -9.51
CA ARG A 7 -13.93 55.11 -8.51
C ARG A 7 -12.57 55.30 -7.86
N GLU A 8 -11.87 54.19 -7.64
CA GLU A 8 -10.55 54.06 -7.05
C GLU A 8 -9.47 54.80 -7.85
N ALA A 9 -9.63 54.99 -9.16
CA ALA A 9 -8.67 55.72 -10.00
C ALA A 9 -8.68 57.24 -9.73
N THR A 10 -9.76 57.77 -9.12
CA THR A 10 -9.92 59.20 -8.80
C THR A 10 -9.74 59.52 -7.32
N GLN A 11 -9.56 58.49 -6.48
CA GLN A 11 -9.38 58.65 -5.04
C GLN A 11 -7.90 58.81 -4.69
N SER A 12 -7.60 59.68 -3.72
CA SER A 12 -6.24 59.88 -3.20
C SER A 12 -5.78 58.74 -2.27
N GLU A 13 -6.74 58.05 -1.65
CA GLU A 13 -6.52 56.91 -0.77
C GLU A 13 -7.49 55.79 -1.15
N VAL A 14 -6.96 54.57 -1.26
CA VAL A 14 -7.74 53.36 -1.54
C VAL A 14 -7.43 52.35 -0.45
N VAL A 15 -8.46 51.94 0.28
CA VAL A 15 -8.33 50.91 1.33
C VAL A 15 -8.43 49.55 0.69
N LEU A 16 -7.32 48.81 0.68
CA LEU A 16 -7.31 47.41 0.28
C LEU A 16 -7.81 46.57 1.46
N GLN A 17 -8.98 45.98 1.28
CA GLN A 17 -9.53 45.02 2.25
C GLN A 17 -8.78 43.69 2.13
N ASP A 18 -8.59 42.99 3.24
CA ASP A 18 -7.97 41.66 3.31
C ASP A 18 -6.50 41.60 2.84
N VAL A 19 -5.79 42.73 2.91
CA VAL A 19 -4.36 42.82 2.59
C VAL A 19 -3.58 43.29 3.82
N ASP A 20 -2.59 42.50 4.21
CA ASP A 20 -1.65 42.89 5.26
C ASP A 20 -0.64 43.91 4.73
N GLY A 21 -0.43 45.00 5.48
CA GLY A 21 0.40 46.12 5.05
C GLY A 21 1.88 45.75 4.92
N ASP A 22 2.39 44.94 5.83
CA ASP A 22 3.80 44.51 5.83
C ASP A 22 4.04 43.51 4.69
N ALA A 23 3.11 42.56 4.48
CA ALA A 23 3.15 41.66 3.34
C ALA A 23 3.10 42.42 2.00
N LEU A 24 2.23 43.42 1.88
CA LEU A 24 2.15 44.24 0.67
C LEU A 24 3.46 45.00 0.43
N TRP A 25 4.05 45.58 1.48
CA TRP A 25 5.34 46.27 1.39
C TRP A 25 6.43 45.34 0.88
N MET A 26 6.50 44.11 1.41
CA MET A 26 7.46 43.09 0.97
C MET A 26 7.28 42.72 -0.51
N LEU A 27 6.04 42.58 -0.98
CA LEU A 27 5.74 42.27 -2.37
C LEU A 27 6.10 43.42 -3.31
N VAL A 28 5.83 44.67 -2.91
CA VAL A 28 6.25 45.85 -3.67
C VAL A 28 7.78 45.89 -3.74
N HIS A 29 8.47 45.67 -2.63
CA HIS A 29 9.94 45.65 -2.60
C HIS A 29 10.51 44.55 -3.52
N TYR A 30 9.89 43.37 -3.53
CA TYR A 30 10.23 42.28 -4.45
C TYR A 30 10.05 42.69 -5.91
N CYS A 31 8.96 43.37 -6.28
CA CYS A 31 8.76 43.84 -7.66
C CYS A 31 9.88 44.77 -8.16
N TYR A 32 10.55 45.50 -7.28
CA TYR A 32 11.67 46.38 -7.64
C TYR A 32 13.05 45.70 -7.55
N THR A 33 13.22 44.72 -6.66
CA THR A 33 14.55 44.15 -6.36
C THR A 33 14.75 42.73 -6.89
N GLY A 34 13.67 42.02 -7.22
CA GLY A 34 13.69 40.60 -7.56
C GLY A 34 14.05 39.69 -6.37
N ARG A 35 14.11 40.23 -5.14
CA ARG A 35 14.50 39.48 -3.93
C ARG A 35 13.38 39.55 -2.89
N ILE A 36 13.09 38.41 -2.26
CA ILE A 36 12.12 38.34 -1.16
C ILE A 36 12.68 37.45 -0.05
N GLU A 37 12.52 37.89 1.19
CA GLU A 37 12.95 37.17 2.38
C GLU A 37 11.73 36.46 2.98
N LEU A 38 11.81 35.15 3.20
CA LEU A 38 10.72 34.37 3.79
C LEU A 38 11.04 34.06 5.25
N ARG A 39 10.08 34.32 6.15
CA ARG A 39 10.19 34.05 7.58
C ARG A 39 9.00 33.23 8.06
N GLU A 40 9.20 32.46 9.13
CA GLU A 40 8.17 31.56 9.67
C GLU A 40 6.94 32.31 10.18
N ASP A 41 7.12 33.52 10.70
CA ASP A 41 6.07 34.37 11.25
C ASP A 41 5.28 35.16 10.20
N THR A 42 5.84 35.38 9.01
CA THR A 42 5.23 36.21 7.96
C THR A 42 4.82 35.44 6.70
N VAL A 43 5.26 34.20 6.52
CA VAL A 43 5.04 33.45 5.28
C VAL A 43 3.56 33.20 4.97
N GLU A 44 2.70 33.01 5.97
CA GLU A 44 1.27 32.77 5.76
C GLU A 44 0.53 34.03 5.26
N THR A 45 0.81 35.19 5.86
CA THR A 45 0.23 36.48 5.44
C THR A 45 0.78 36.90 4.08
N LEU A 46 2.08 36.66 3.85
CA LEU A 46 2.72 36.91 2.56
C LEU A 46 2.15 36.04 1.45
N LEU A 47 1.97 34.73 1.68
CA LEU A 47 1.38 33.82 0.70
C LEU A 47 -0.05 34.23 0.36
N SER A 48 -0.86 34.55 1.37
CA SER A 48 -2.25 34.99 1.19
C SER A 48 -2.33 36.26 0.32
N THR A 49 -1.47 37.23 0.62
CA THR A 49 -1.41 38.51 -0.13
C THR A 49 -0.87 38.31 -1.54
N ALA A 50 0.20 37.53 -1.70
CA ALA A 50 0.77 37.20 -3.01
C ALA A 50 -0.24 36.48 -3.90
N ARG A 51 -1.05 35.60 -3.31
CA ARG A 51 -2.12 34.88 -4.01
C ARG A 51 -3.23 35.81 -4.47
N LEU A 52 -3.67 36.73 -3.62
CA LEU A 52 -4.66 37.74 -3.97
C LEU A 52 -4.18 38.63 -5.14
N LEU A 53 -2.90 39.01 -5.14
CA LEU A 53 -2.27 39.81 -6.18
C LEU A 53 -1.78 39.00 -7.40
N GLN A 54 -2.00 37.67 -7.40
CA GLN A 54 -1.64 36.75 -8.49
C GLN A 54 -0.12 36.70 -8.81
N LEU A 55 0.72 36.91 -7.80
CA LEU A 55 2.18 36.80 -7.91
C LEU A 55 2.63 35.34 -7.74
N ASN A 56 2.45 34.53 -8.79
CA ASN A 56 2.64 33.08 -8.73
C ASN A 56 4.06 32.64 -8.32
N GLU A 57 5.11 33.35 -8.73
CA GLU A 57 6.49 33.01 -8.34
C GLU A 57 6.71 33.12 -6.82
N VAL A 58 6.12 34.14 -6.19
CA VAL A 58 6.18 34.30 -4.74
C VAL A 58 5.32 33.25 -4.04
N VAL A 59 4.15 32.92 -4.59
CA VAL A 59 3.29 31.84 -4.08
C VAL A 59 4.04 30.50 -4.11
N ASP A 60 4.74 30.19 -5.20
CA ASP A 60 5.52 28.96 -5.34
C ASP A 60 6.71 28.91 -4.38
N ALA A 61 7.39 30.05 -4.17
CA ALA A 61 8.46 30.17 -3.18
C ALA A 61 7.95 29.97 -1.75
N CYS A 62 6.82 30.60 -1.39
CA CYS A 62 6.19 30.43 -0.07
C CYS A 62 5.72 28.98 0.14
N CYS A 63 5.09 28.36 -0.87
CA CYS A 63 4.69 26.96 -0.81
C CYS A 63 5.91 26.04 -0.61
N SER A 64 7.00 26.28 -1.33
CA SER A 64 8.25 25.51 -1.20
C SER A 64 8.89 25.67 0.17
N PHE A 65 8.81 26.86 0.76
CA PHE A 65 9.28 27.12 2.12
C PHE A 65 8.44 26.33 3.15
N LEU A 66 7.11 26.40 3.06
CA LEU A 66 6.20 25.67 3.95
C LEU A 66 6.37 24.15 3.84
N MET A 67 6.59 23.61 2.64
CA MET A 67 6.86 22.17 2.45
C MET A 67 8.12 21.70 3.20
N LYS A 68 9.17 22.55 3.27
CA LYS A 68 10.41 22.22 3.99
C LYS A 68 10.25 22.28 5.52
N GLN A 69 9.22 22.96 6.00
CA GLN A 69 8.95 23.21 7.43
C GLN A 69 7.85 22.29 7.99
N LEU A 70 7.42 21.27 7.25
CA LEU A 70 6.43 20.31 7.72
C LEU A 70 6.97 19.52 8.93
N HIS A 71 6.20 19.57 10.01
CA HIS A 71 6.46 18.91 11.28
C HIS A 71 5.16 18.31 11.83
N PRO A 72 5.18 17.23 12.64
CA PRO A 72 3.95 16.63 13.17
C PRO A 72 3.09 17.60 13.99
N SER A 73 3.68 18.67 14.53
CA SER A 73 2.98 19.70 15.31
C SER A 73 2.35 20.84 14.49
N ASN A 74 2.70 21.00 13.21
CA ASN A 74 2.21 22.10 12.36
C ASN A 74 1.55 21.64 11.04
N CYS A 75 1.66 20.35 10.71
CA CYS A 75 1.25 19.85 9.40
C CYS A 75 -0.26 19.93 9.15
N ILE A 76 -1.09 19.89 10.21
CA ILE A 76 -2.54 20.02 10.07
C ILE A 76 -2.88 21.48 9.78
N GLY A 77 -2.25 22.41 10.50
CA GLY A 77 -2.39 23.86 10.25
C GLY A 77 -2.02 24.20 8.81
N ILE A 78 -0.83 23.80 8.37
CA ILE A 78 -0.35 24.02 6.99
C ILE A 78 -1.30 23.40 5.96
N ARG A 79 -1.87 22.22 6.25
CA ARG A 79 -2.83 21.56 5.36
C ARG A 79 -4.13 22.36 5.23
N ILE A 80 -4.72 22.79 6.34
CA ILE A 80 -5.97 23.59 6.34
C ILE A 80 -5.73 24.95 5.68
N PHE A 81 -4.59 25.56 5.96
CA PHE A 81 -4.16 26.81 5.33
C PHE A 81 -4.04 26.65 3.82
N ALA A 82 -3.36 25.59 3.34
CA ALA A 82 -3.21 25.31 1.92
C ALA A 82 -4.54 25.07 1.20
N ASP A 83 -5.51 24.43 1.86
CA ASP A 83 -6.87 24.25 1.34
C ASP A 83 -7.57 25.61 1.17
N THR A 84 -7.48 26.45 2.20
CA THR A 84 -8.07 27.80 2.21
C THR A 84 -7.51 28.70 1.11
N GLN A 85 -6.20 28.60 0.84
CA GLN A 85 -5.52 29.40 -0.19
C GLN A 85 -5.63 28.78 -1.61
N GLY A 86 -6.22 27.59 -1.75
CA GLY A 86 -6.30 26.85 -3.01
C GLY A 86 -4.95 26.36 -3.52
N CYS A 87 -3.96 26.19 -2.64
CA CYS A 87 -2.60 25.72 -2.95
C CYS A 87 -2.58 24.19 -3.00
N LEU A 88 -3.10 23.61 -4.09
CA LEU A 88 -3.31 22.15 -4.23
C LEU A 88 -2.05 21.30 -4.03
N ASN A 89 -0.87 21.78 -4.46
CA ASN A 89 0.38 21.04 -4.28
C ASN A 89 0.79 20.98 -2.80
N LEU A 90 0.79 22.14 -2.11
CA LEU A 90 1.08 22.21 -0.67
C LEU A 90 0.06 21.39 0.12
N LEU A 91 -1.23 21.49 -0.21
CA LEU A 91 -2.30 20.70 0.40
C LEU A 91 -2.02 19.21 0.28
N LYS A 92 -1.66 18.73 -0.92
CA LYS A 92 -1.36 17.32 -1.16
C LYS A 92 -0.14 16.84 -0.36
N VAL A 93 0.94 17.62 -0.35
CA VAL A 93 2.16 17.27 0.39
C VAL A 93 1.90 17.25 1.90
N ALA A 94 1.25 18.28 2.43
CA ALA A 94 0.88 18.37 3.85
C ALA A 94 -0.08 17.24 4.25
N HIS A 95 -1.08 16.93 3.42
CA HIS A 95 -2.00 15.81 3.66
C HIS A 95 -1.26 14.47 3.72
N ASN A 96 -0.40 14.18 2.73
CA ASN A 96 0.39 12.96 2.72
C ASN A 96 1.26 12.85 3.99
N TYR A 97 1.94 13.93 4.37
CA TYR A 97 2.73 13.99 5.60
C TYR A 97 1.88 13.70 6.85
N THR A 98 0.72 14.35 7.00
CA THR A 98 -0.20 14.10 8.12
C THR A 98 -0.62 12.63 8.18
N THR A 99 -0.96 12.01 7.04
CA THR A 99 -1.36 10.61 7.03
C THR A 99 -0.20 9.65 7.32
N GLU A 100 1.03 9.98 6.91
CA GLU A 100 2.23 9.19 7.13
C GLU A 100 2.74 9.24 8.56
N HIS A 101 2.69 10.42 9.18
CA HIS A 101 3.14 10.67 10.55
C HIS A 101 1.99 10.74 11.56
N PHE A 102 0.84 10.14 11.25
CA PHE A 102 -0.37 10.31 12.05
C PHE A 102 -0.18 9.97 13.54
N MET A 103 0.62 8.93 13.86
CA MET A 103 0.95 8.56 15.24
C MET A 103 1.67 9.68 16.01
N ASP A 104 2.54 10.42 15.34
CA ASP A 104 3.28 11.54 15.92
C ASP A 104 2.43 12.81 15.98
N VAL A 105 1.40 12.92 15.13
CA VAL A 105 0.49 14.07 15.03
C VAL A 105 -0.55 14.09 16.15
N ILE A 106 -1.15 12.94 16.48
CA ILE A 106 -2.22 12.79 17.49
C ILE A 106 -1.94 13.52 18.83
N PRO A 107 -0.74 13.43 19.45
CA PRO A 107 -0.50 14.07 20.74
C PRO A 107 -0.37 15.60 20.68
N ASN A 108 -0.22 16.20 19.49
CA ASN A 108 0.01 17.64 19.37
C ASN A 108 -1.28 18.46 19.50
N GLN A 109 -1.11 19.71 19.93
CA GLN A 109 -2.22 20.63 20.19
C GLN A 109 -3.08 20.90 18.94
N GLU A 110 -2.50 20.95 17.74
CA GLU A 110 -3.26 21.14 16.50
C GLU A 110 -4.36 20.09 16.33
N PHE A 111 -4.03 18.81 16.53
CA PHE A 111 -5.02 17.73 16.45
C PHE A 111 -6.09 17.86 17.53
N LEU A 112 -5.69 18.15 18.78
CA LEU A 112 -6.61 18.26 19.91
C LEU A 112 -7.58 19.45 19.76
N MET A 113 -7.18 20.50 19.06
CA MET A 113 -8.01 21.69 18.83
C MET A 113 -8.89 21.61 17.57
N LEU A 114 -8.78 20.54 16.78
CA LEU A 114 -9.56 20.41 15.55
C LEU A 114 -11.08 20.39 15.79
N PRO A 115 -11.86 21.02 14.89
CA PRO A 115 -13.31 20.81 14.81
C PRO A 115 -13.67 19.36 14.51
N ALA A 116 -14.86 18.93 14.95
CA ALA A 116 -15.33 17.56 14.78
C ALA A 116 -15.35 17.10 13.31
N ASP A 117 -15.64 18.00 12.37
CA ASP A 117 -15.68 17.69 10.94
C ASP A 117 -14.29 17.39 10.35
N GLU A 118 -13.25 18.09 10.81
CA GLU A 118 -11.87 17.83 10.37
C GLU A 118 -11.34 16.51 10.97
N VAL A 119 -11.71 16.20 12.21
CA VAL A 119 -11.43 14.90 12.82
C VAL A 119 -12.16 13.79 12.07
N ALA A 120 -13.42 14.01 11.69
CA ALA A 120 -14.18 13.04 10.90
C ALA A 120 -13.50 12.73 9.56
N LYS A 121 -13.03 13.76 8.83
CA LYS A 121 -12.27 13.58 7.58
C LYS A 121 -11.01 12.75 7.79
N LEU A 122 -10.27 12.97 8.88
CA LEU A 122 -9.09 12.17 9.23
C LEU A 122 -9.47 10.72 9.55
N LEU A 123 -10.38 10.48 10.49
CA LEU A 123 -10.77 9.13 10.91
C LEU A 123 -11.46 8.32 9.80
N ALA A 124 -12.09 8.97 8.83
CA ALA A 124 -12.66 8.32 7.65
C ALA A 124 -11.59 7.82 6.65
N SER A 125 -10.35 8.34 6.71
CA SER A 125 -9.32 8.04 5.73
C SER A 125 -8.72 6.63 5.90
N ASP A 126 -8.75 5.83 4.83
CA ASP A 126 -8.11 4.51 4.78
C ASP A 126 -6.58 4.56 4.66
N ASP A 127 -6.03 5.75 4.41
CA ASP A 127 -4.61 6.00 4.14
C ASP A 127 -3.80 6.38 5.39
N LEU A 128 -4.43 6.47 6.56
CA LEU A 128 -3.75 6.75 7.83
C LEU A 128 -2.71 5.66 8.16
N ASN A 129 -1.49 6.08 8.51
CA ASN A 129 -0.43 5.19 8.97
C ASN A 129 -0.60 4.86 10.44
N VAL A 130 -1.33 3.79 10.73
CA VAL A 130 -1.57 3.31 12.09
C VAL A 130 -1.23 1.83 12.20
N PRO A 131 -0.72 1.36 13.35
CA PRO A 131 -0.40 -0.03 13.56
C PRO A 131 -1.65 -0.91 13.76
N SER A 132 -2.73 -0.33 14.28
CA SER A 132 -4.00 -1.01 14.56
C SER A 132 -5.16 -0.03 14.55
N GLU A 133 -6.39 -0.56 14.48
CA GLU A 133 -7.60 0.25 14.64
C GLU A 133 -7.79 0.71 16.10
N GLU A 134 -7.12 0.06 17.07
CA GLU A 134 -7.11 0.50 18.48
C GLU A 134 -6.51 1.89 18.63
N GLU A 135 -5.46 2.22 17.86
CA GLU A 135 -4.86 3.56 17.88
C GLU A 135 -5.80 4.64 17.32
N ILE A 136 -6.65 4.28 16.35
CA ILE A 136 -7.69 5.18 15.84
C ILE A 136 -8.72 5.47 16.94
N PHE A 137 -9.11 4.44 17.70
CA PHE A 137 -9.99 4.61 18.86
C PHE A 137 -9.32 5.46 19.96
N HIS A 138 -8.05 5.24 20.26
CA HIS A 138 -7.30 6.05 21.22
C HIS A 138 -7.19 7.51 20.78
N ALA A 139 -6.95 7.77 19.49
CA ALA A 139 -6.93 9.12 18.92
C ALA A 139 -8.27 9.84 19.12
N LEU A 140 -9.38 9.14 18.83
CA LEU A 140 -10.73 9.66 19.10
C LEU A 140 -10.91 9.97 20.58
N MET A 141 -10.53 9.04 21.47
CA MET A 141 -10.67 9.23 22.91
C MET A 141 -9.81 10.37 23.46
N LEU A 142 -8.61 10.58 22.92
CA LEU A 142 -7.74 11.69 23.30
C LEU A 142 -8.38 13.03 22.91
N TRP A 143 -8.93 13.12 21.70
CA TRP A 143 -9.65 14.30 21.24
C TRP A 143 -10.92 14.55 22.08
N VAL A 144 -11.74 13.53 22.38
CA VAL A 144 -12.96 13.71 23.21
C VAL A 144 -12.61 14.16 24.63
N LYS A 145 -11.56 13.59 25.25
CA LYS A 145 -11.14 13.91 26.62
C LYS A 145 -10.68 15.35 26.79
N ASN A 146 -10.19 16.00 25.73
CA ASN A 146 -9.74 17.39 25.78
C ASN A 146 -10.90 18.39 26.03
N ASP A 147 -12.12 18.07 25.57
CA ASP A 147 -13.33 18.87 25.86
C ASP A 147 -14.58 17.99 25.81
N VAL A 148 -14.79 17.24 26.89
CA VAL A 148 -15.88 16.26 26.98
C VAL A 148 -17.26 16.93 26.86
N ALA A 149 -17.42 18.14 27.39
CA ALA A 149 -18.71 18.80 27.48
C ALA A 149 -19.23 19.20 26.09
N SER A 150 -18.39 19.80 25.25
CA SER A 150 -18.81 20.22 23.90
C SER A 150 -18.81 19.06 22.90
N ARG A 151 -17.92 18.07 23.09
CA ARG A 151 -17.66 17.00 22.11
C ARG A 151 -18.51 15.75 22.31
N LYS A 152 -19.19 15.58 23.46
CA LYS A 152 -20.07 14.41 23.74
C LYS A 152 -21.09 14.18 22.61
N LYS A 153 -21.62 15.24 21.99
CA LYS A 153 -22.60 15.17 20.89
C LYS A 153 -22.06 14.58 19.58
N ASP A 154 -20.74 14.63 19.37
CA ASP A 154 -20.10 14.15 18.14
C ASP A 154 -19.59 12.70 18.26
N VAL A 155 -19.65 12.12 19.46
CA VAL A 155 -19.02 10.83 19.79
C VAL A 155 -19.59 9.67 18.96
N SER A 156 -20.91 9.51 18.84
CA SER A 156 -21.50 8.46 17.99
C SER A 156 -21.09 8.59 16.53
N ARG A 157 -21.15 9.82 16.01
CA ARG A 157 -20.78 10.10 14.62
C ARG A 157 -19.33 9.70 14.37
N LEU A 158 -18.41 10.08 15.24
CA LEU A 158 -17.00 9.76 15.07
C LEU A 158 -16.69 8.29 15.33
N LEU A 159 -17.36 7.63 16.28
CA LEU A 159 -17.22 6.18 16.52
C LEU A 159 -17.68 5.35 15.31
N SER A 160 -18.66 5.85 14.55
CA SER A 160 -19.09 5.25 13.28
C SER A 160 -17.98 5.20 12.20
N LEU A 161 -16.91 5.98 12.37
CA LEU A 161 -15.73 6.00 11.49
C LEU A 161 -14.60 5.08 11.97
N VAL A 162 -14.67 4.60 13.23
CA VAL A 162 -13.75 3.61 13.77
C VAL A 162 -14.24 2.21 13.43
N LYS A 163 -13.40 1.38 12.82
CA LYS A 163 -13.75 0.07 12.27
C LYS A 163 -13.84 -1.01 13.36
N LEU A 164 -14.83 -0.89 14.25
CA LEU A 164 -15.01 -1.77 15.41
C LEU A 164 -14.99 -3.28 15.10
N PRO A 165 -15.55 -3.79 13.97
CA PRO A 165 -15.45 -5.21 13.62
C PRO A 165 -14.03 -5.75 13.43
N LEU A 166 -13.03 -4.86 13.35
CA LEU A 166 -11.61 -5.19 13.18
C LEU A 166 -10.81 -5.09 14.49
N LEU A 167 -11.45 -4.68 15.58
CA LEU A 167 -10.84 -4.67 16.92
C LEU A 167 -10.85 -6.06 17.54
N MET A 168 -10.03 -6.26 18.59
CA MET A 168 -10.12 -7.50 19.37
C MET A 168 -11.40 -7.53 20.21
N PRO A 169 -12.09 -8.69 20.34
CA PRO A 169 -13.30 -8.80 21.15
C PRO A 169 -13.11 -8.35 22.61
N SER A 170 -11.97 -8.67 23.21
CA SER A 170 -11.62 -8.21 24.57
C SER A 170 -11.52 -6.69 24.64
N PHE A 171 -10.94 -6.05 23.62
CA PHE A 171 -10.82 -4.60 23.57
C PHE A 171 -12.20 -3.92 23.51
N ILE A 172 -13.12 -4.46 22.70
CA ILE A 172 -14.50 -3.95 22.59
C ILE A 172 -15.21 -4.03 23.95
N ALA A 173 -15.14 -5.20 24.59
CA ALA A 173 -15.78 -5.43 25.88
C ALA A 173 -15.16 -4.55 26.99
N ASP A 174 -13.83 -4.52 27.10
CA ASP A 174 -13.14 -3.92 28.24
C ASP A 174 -13.07 -2.38 28.17
N PHE A 175 -12.98 -1.79 26.97
CA PHE A 175 -12.74 -0.36 26.79
C PHE A 175 -13.89 0.42 26.14
N ILE A 176 -14.72 -0.23 25.30
CA ILE A 176 -15.79 0.45 24.55
C ILE A 176 -17.13 0.27 25.27
N GLU A 177 -17.51 -0.97 25.57
CA GLU A 177 -18.80 -1.28 26.22
C GLU A 177 -18.87 -0.79 27.67
N THR A 178 -17.74 -0.82 28.39
CA THR A 178 -17.66 -0.32 29.77
C THR A 178 -17.70 1.20 29.89
N ASN A 179 -17.38 1.92 28.82
CA ASN A 179 -17.16 3.37 28.88
C ASN A 179 -18.50 4.14 28.90
N PRO A 180 -18.74 5.00 29.92
CA PRO A 180 -20.00 5.72 30.07
C PRO A 180 -20.41 6.57 28.86
N LEU A 181 -19.45 7.07 28.08
CA LEU A 181 -19.71 7.90 26.90
C LEU A 181 -20.47 7.14 25.81
N PHE A 182 -20.26 5.82 25.70
CA PHE A 182 -20.88 4.98 24.66
C PHE A 182 -22.05 4.16 25.18
N ARG A 183 -22.09 3.87 26.50
CA ARG A 183 -23.11 3.04 27.13
C ARG A 183 -24.52 3.63 27.01
N GLU A 184 -24.64 4.94 27.16
CA GLU A 184 -25.92 5.64 27.16
C GLU A 184 -26.47 5.88 25.74
N GLU A 185 -25.63 5.78 24.72
CA GLU A 185 -25.96 6.20 23.37
C GLU A 185 -26.35 5.03 22.47
N ARG A 186 -27.59 5.04 21.98
CA ARG A 186 -28.17 3.97 21.15
C ARG A 186 -27.34 3.63 19.92
N VAL A 187 -26.86 4.64 19.18
CA VAL A 187 -26.07 4.45 17.96
C VAL A 187 -24.77 3.70 18.27
N CYS A 188 -24.10 4.06 19.37
CA CYS A 188 -22.88 3.38 19.80
C CYS A 188 -23.15 1.91 20.16
N GLN A 189 -24.27 1.61 20.82
CA GLN A 189 -24.67 0.24 21.12
C GLN A 189 -24.96 -0.58 19.85
N GLU A 190 -25.61 0.02 18.85
CA GLU A 190 -25.84 -0.64 17.55
C GLU A 190 -24.51 -0.99 16.84
N LEU A 191 -23.52 -0.09 16.87
CA LEU A 191 -22.18 -0.33 16.33
C LEU A 191 -21.40 -1.43 17.09
N ILE A 192 -21.53 -1.48 18.41
CA ILE A 192 -20.91 -2.53 19.24
C ILE A 192 -21.55 -3.89 18.92
N MET A 193 -22.89 -3.96 18.84
CA MET A 193 -23.60 -5.18 18.48
C MET A 193 -23.23 -5.68 17.08
N GLU A 194 -23.08 -4.78 16.10
CA GLU A 194 -22.57 -5.12 14.75
C GLU A 194 -21.20 -5.82 14.84
N ALA A 195 -20.25 -5.23 15.57
CA ALA A 195 -18.91 -5.77 15.73
C ALA A 195 -18.91 -7.13 16.44
N LEU A 196 -19.64 -7.27 17.56
CA LEU A 196 -19.75 -8.54 18.28
C LEU A 196 -20.39 -9.63 17.40
N LYS A 197 -21.43 -9.30 16.62
CA LYS A 197 -22.05 -10.23 15.67
C LYS A 197 -21.06 -10.70 14.60
N TYR A 198 -20.19 -9.81 14.11
CA TYR A 198 -19.13 -10.16 13.15
C TYR A 198 -18.10 -11.15 13.74
N HIS A 199 -17.78 -11.03 15.03
CA HIS A 199 -16.90 -11.97 15.72
C HIS A 199 -17.59 -13.31 16.03
N LEU A 200 -18.83 -13.28 16.49
CA LEU A 200 -19.61 -14.46 16.92
C LEU A 200 -20.06 -15.35 15.76
N LEU A 201 -20.14 -14.83 14.53
CA LEU A 201 -20.62 -15.57 13.35
C LEU A 201 -19.57 -15.62 12.22
N PRO A 202 -18.41 -16.29 12.39
CA PRO A 202 -17.35 -16.35 11.37
C PRO A 202 -17.84 -16.84 10.00
N GLU A 203 -18.72 -17.84 10.00
CA GLU A 203 -19.28 -18.44 8.78
C GLU A 203 -20.16 -17.46 7.97
N ARG A 204 -20.67 -16.41 8.60
CA ARG A 204 -21.53 -15.39 7.98
C ARG A 204 -20.78 -14.12 7.63
N ARG A 205 -19.49 -13.99 7.96
CA ARG A 205 -18.68 -12.81 7.61
C ARG A 205 -18.77 -12.41 6.13
N PRO A 206 -18.82 -13.35 5.15
CA PRO A 206 -19.00 -12.97 3.75
C PRO A 206 -20.30 -12.20 3.47
N MET A 207 -21.35 -12.43 4.27
CA MET A 207 -22.65 -11.75 4.17
C MET A 207 -22.74 -10.49 5.02
N LEU A 208 -21.77 -10.25 5.90
CA LEU A 208 -21.72 -9.11 6.81
C LEU A 208 -20.69 -8.06 6.36
N GLN A 209 -20.31 -8.06 5.08
CA GLN A 209 -19.33 -7.12 4.54
C GLN A 209 -19.90 -5.70 4.52
N SER A 210 -19.13 -4.75 5.03
CA SER A 210 -19.45 -3.31 5.02
C SER A 210 -18.15 -2.50 4.91
N PRO A 211 -18.19 -1.18 4.65
CA PRO A 211 -17.00 -0.34 4.72
C PRO A 211 -16.25 -0.44 6.07
N ARG A 212 -16.95 -0.78 7.16
CA ARG A 212 -16.38 -0.95 8.51
C ARG A 212 -15.70 -2.32 8.72
N THR A 213 -15.94 -3.30 7.85
CA THR A 213 -15.26 -4.61 7.89
C THR A 213 -14.03 -4.65 6.97
N ARG A 214 -13.73 -3.56 6.27
CA ARG A 214 -12.57 -3.45 5.38
C ARG A 214 -11.38 -2.83 6.13
N PRO A 215 -10.24 -3.52 6.29
CA PRO A 215 -9.08 -2.97 6.99
C PRO A 215 -8.50 -1.71 6.31
N ARG A 216 -7.92 -0.80 7.12
CA ARG A 216 -7.14 0.33 6.59
C ARG A 216 -5.86 -0.17 5.94
N LYS A 217 -5.35 0.53 4.93
CA LYS A 217 -4.22 0.05 4.11
C LYS A 217 -2.97 -0.26 4.94
N SER A 218 -2.67 0.56 5.95
CA SER A 218 -1.56 0.37 6.89
C SER A 218 -1.67 -0.90 7.75
N THR A 219 -2.89 -1.37 8.03
CA THR A 219 -3.15 -2.51 8.93
C THR A 219 -3.19 -3.87 8.22
N VAL A 220 -3.28 -3.87 6.89
CA VAL A 220 -3.40 -5.10 6.07
C VAL A 220 -2.11 -5.93 6.10
N GLY A 221 -0.96 -5.27 6.05
CA GLY A 221 0.33 -5.91 5.85
C GLY A 221 0.89 -5.67 4.45
N ALA A 222 1.84 -6.50 4.04
CA ALA A 222 2.52 -6.32 2.77
C ALA A 222 2.66 -7.63 2.00
N LEU A 223 2.52 -7.52 0.68
CA LEU A 223 2.70 -8.60 -0.26
C LEU A 223 4.18 -8.71 -0.58
N LEU A 224 4.77 -9.86 -0.27
CA LEU A 224 6.14 -10.19 -0.65
C LEU A 224 6.15 -11.25 -1.72
N PRO A 225 6.52 -10.90 -2.95
CA PRO A 225 6.64 -11.89 -3.97
C PRO A 225 8.14 -12.21 -4.14
N ILE A 226 8.44 -13.50 -4.07
CA ILE A 226 9.81 -14.04 -4.07
C ILE A 226 10.03 -14.72 -5.42
N TYR A 227 11.07 -14.28 -6.14
CA TYR A 227 11.34 -14.75 -7.49
C TYR A 227 12.80 -14.75 -7.86
N HIS A 228 13.18 -15.63 -8.78
CA HIS A 228 14.45 -15.51 -9.48
C HIS A 228 14.42 -14.38 -10.51
N MET A 229 15.46 -13.54 -10.50
CA MET A 229 15.71 -12.58 -11.57
C MET A 229 16.55 -13.26 -12.66
N SER A 230 16.07 -13.31 -13.90
CA SER A 230 16.91 -13.64 -15.06
C SER A 230 16.87 -12.47 -16.04
N ASN A 231 18.03 -11.93 -16.44
CA ASN A 231 18.11 -11.05 -17.59
C ASN A 231 18.13 -11.91 -18.88
N TRP A 232 17.68 -11.33 -20.00
CA TRP A 232 17.68 -12.05 -21.29
C TRP A 232 19.10 -12.32 -21.82
N ILE A 233 20.09 -11.55 -21.35
CA ILE A 233 21.48 -11.60 -21.81
C ILE A 233 22.29 -12.67 -21.06
N GLU A 234 22.00 -12.92 -19.78
CA GLU A 234 22.67 -13.90 -18.92
C GLU A 234 21.66 -14.68 -18.04
N PRO A 235 20.87 -15.62 -18.62
CA PRO A 235 19.82 -16.36 -17.90
C PRO A 235 20.27 -17.16 -16.66
N TRP A 236 21.59 -17.26 -16.46
CA TRP A 236 22.28 -18.00 -15.41
C TRP A 236 22.79 -17.11 -14.26
N LYS A 237 22.85 -15.78 -14.45
CA LYS A 237 23.27 -14.83 -13.39
C LYS A 237 22.03 -14.16 -12.79
N GLY A 238 21.65 -14.59 -11.59
CA GLY A 238 20.58 -13.91 -10.86
C GLY A 238 20.31 -14.47 -9.47
N ALA A 239 20.25 -13.58 -8.48
CA ALA A 239 19.75 -13.91 -7.15
C ALA A 239 18.22 -13.92 -7.15
N THR A 240 17.64 -14.66 -6.21
CA THR A 240 16.19 -14.64 -5.99
C THR A 240 15.84 -13.38 -5.18
N SER A 241 15.17 -12.40 -5.78
CA SER A 241 14.83 -11.13 -5.15
C SER A 241 13.50 -11.23 -4.38
N ILE A 242 13.48 -10.61 -3.22
CA ILE A 242 12.28 -10.37 -2.40
C ILE A 242 11.92 -8.89 -2.56
N GLU A 243 10.75 -8.63 -3.11
CA GLU A 243 10.15 -7.29 -3.18
C GLU A 243 9.00 -7.19 -2.18
N LYS A 244 8.55 -5.97 -1.92
CA LYS A 244 7.41 -5.66 -1.08
C LYS A 244 6.52 -4.67 -1.80
N TYR A 245 5.24 -4.97 -1.88
CA TYR A 245 4.24 -4.01 -2.35
C TYR A 245 3.75 -3.17 -1.18
N ASP A 246 3.84 -1.85 -1.31
CA ASP A 246 3.19 -0.90 -0.42
C ASP A 246 1.81 -0.51 -0.99
N LEU A 247 0.77 -0.83 -0.22
CA LEU A 247 -0.62 -0.50 -0.56
C LEU A 247 -0.92 1.00 -0.51
N ARG A 248 -0.27 1.75 0.39
CA ARG A 248 -0.54 3.19 0.57
C ARG A 248 0.06 3.99 -0.58
N GLY A 249 1.33 3.77 -0.86
CA GLY A 249 2.03 4.41 -1.97
C GLY A 249 1.76 3.79 -3.35
N ASN A 250 1.06 2.65 -3.43
CA ASN A 250 0.88 1.87 -4.66
C ASN A 250 2.22 1.69 -5.40
N SER A 251 3.22 1.15 -4.69
CA SER A 251 4.59 1.05 -5.22
C SER A 251 5.32 -0.19 -4.71
N TRP A 252 6.40 -0.57 -5.39
CA TRP A 252 7.21 -1.73 -5.06
C TRP A 252 8.56 -1.30 -4.50
N CYS A 253 8.95 -1.84 -3.36
CA CYS A 253 10.27 -1.66 -2.78
C CYS A 253 11.04 -2.99 -2.70
N HIS A 254 12.36 -2.93 -2.91
CA HIS A 254 13.23 -4.08 -2.76
C HIS A 254 13.54 -4.32 -1.28
N VAL A 255 13.41 -5.57 -0.82
CA VAL A 255 13.63 -5.94 0.60
C VAL A 255 14.96 -6.66 0.78
N ALA A 256 15.18 -7.74 0.04
CA ALA A 256 16.34 -8.61 0.22
C ALA A 256 16.57 -9.51 -1.00
N ASN A 257 17.71 -10.20 -1.01
CA ASN A 257 18.02 -11.27 -1.95
C ASN A 257 18.27 -12.59 -1.20
N MET A 258 17.91 -13.72 -1.81
CA MET A 258 18.29 -15.04 -1.33
C MET A 258 19.75 -15.37 -1.67
N SER A 259 20.34 -16.25 -0.88
CA SER A 259 21.63 -16.93 -1.13
C SER A 259 21.53 -17.93 -2.29
N GLY A 260 21.29 -17.43 -3.51
CA GLY A 260 21.36 -18.22 -4.74
C GLY A 260 20.09 -18.20 -5.59
N ARG A 261 20.21 -18.88 -6.73
CA ARG A 261 19.14 -19.06 -7.71
C ARG A 261 18.21 -20.17 -7.25
N ARG A 262 16.92 -19.89 -7.19
CA ARG A 262 15.88 -20.90 -6.93
C ARG A 262 14.67 -20.61 -7.80
N LEU A 263 14.15 -21.62 -8.48
CA LEU A 263 12.97 -21.55 -9.36
C LEU A 263 11.95 -22.58 -8.92
N GLN A 264 10.66 -22.32 -9.17
CA GLN A 264 9.56 -23.27 -8.91
C GLN A 264 9.59 -23.89 -7.50
N PHE A 265 10.05 -23.12 -6.51
CA PHE A 265 9.95 -23.45 -5.10
C PHE A 265 8.55 -23.13 -4.59
N GLY A 266 8.25 -23.47 -3.35
CA GLY A 266 7.07 -22.98 -2.64
C GLY A 266 7.48 -22.03 -1.51
N VAL A 267 6.58 -21.11 -1.13
CA VAL A 267 6.79 -20.21 0.01
C VAL A 267 5.57 -20.19 0.90
N ALA A 268 5.82 -20.06 2.19
CA ALA A 268 4.81 -19.80 3.20
C ALA A 268 5.33 -18.85 4.27
N VAL A 269 4.41 -18.16 4.95
CA VAL A 269 4.71 -17.32 6.12
C VAL A 269 4.17 -18.02 7.35
N VAL A 270 5.03 -18.22 8.35
CA VAL A 270 4.66 -18.70 9.68
C VAL A 270 5.32 -17.79 10.71
N ASP A 271 4.54 -17.21 11.62
CA ASP A 271 5.00 -16.36 12.72
C ASP A 271 5.98 -15.24 12.32
N GLY A 272 5.74 -14.61 11.16
CA GLY A 272 6.59 -13.52 10.66
C GLY A 272 7.94 -13.97 10.11
N ARG A 273 8.06 -15.25 9.73
CA ARG A 273 9.21 -15.82 9.02
C ARG A 273 8.77 -16.38 7.67
N LEU A 274 9.61 -16.18 6.65
CA LEU A 274 9.39 -16.72 5.30
C LEU A 274 10.08 -18.07 5.20
N TYR A 275 9.32 -19.11 4.85
CA TYR A 275 9.84 -20.45 4.60
C TYR A 275 9.88 -20.68 3.09
N VAL A 276 11.06 -20.92 2.55
CA VAL A 276 11.29 -21.27 1.14
C VAL A 276 11.59 -22.76 1.04
N VAL A 277 10.74 -23.50 0.33
CA VAL A 277 10.71 -24.97 0.34
C VAL A 277 10.96 -25.49 -1.08
N GLY A 278 11.97 -26.35 -1.24
CA GLY A 278 12.24 -27.06 -2.50
C GLY A 278 12.61 -26.13 -3.67
N GLY A 279 12.14 -26.43 -4.87
CA GLY A 279 12.47 -25.74 -6.11
C GLY A 279 13.64 -26.38 -6.85
N ARG A 280 14.21 -25.62 -7.80
CA ARG A 280 15.37 -26.03 -8.59
C ARG A 280 16.36 -24.89 -8.76
N ASP A 281 17.66 -25.19 -8.78
CA ASP A 281 18.74 -24.20 -8.97
C ASP A 281 19.17 -24.04 -10.44
N GLY A 282 18.42 -24.66 -11.36
CA GLY A 282 18.74 -24.74 -12.79
C GLY A 282 18.53 -26.16 -13.25
N LEU A 283 19.56 -27.00 -13.08
CA LEU A 283 19.53 -28.42 -13.45
C LEU A 283 19.17 -29.32 -12.27
N LYS A 284 19.42 -28.92 -11.02
CA LYS A 284 19.19 -29.78 -9.86
C LYS A 284 17.87 -29.41 -9.17
N THR A 285 17.03 -30.42 -8.96
CA THR A 285 15.88 -30.32 -8.05
C THR A 285 16.39 -30.30 -6.61
N LEU A 286 15.81 -29.45 -5.76
CA LEU A 286 16.19 -29.25 -4.37
C LEU A 286 15.15 -29.87 -3.42
N ASN A 287 15.61 -30.39 -2.29
CA ASN A 287 14.80 -30.74 -1.13
C ASN A 287 15.06 -29.80 0.06
N THR A 288 15.92 -28.80 -0.12
CA THR A 288 16.37 -27.90 0.95
C THR A 288 15.29 -26.90 1.33
N VAL A 289 15.30 -26.52 2.61
CA VAL A 289 14.38 -25.56 3.19
C VAL A 289 15.16 -24.43 3.82
N GLU A 290 14.84 -23.20 3.46
CA GLU A 290 15.47 -21.99 3.98
C GLU A 290 14.42 -21.12 4.66
N CYS A 291 14.77 -20.51 5.78
CA CYS A 291 13.90 -19.64 6.56
C CYS A 291 14.52 -18.24 6.64
N TYR A 292 13.78 -17.21 6.24
CA TYR A 292 14.18 -15.82 6.42
C TYR A 292 13.38 -15.20 7.55
N ASP A 293 14.09 -14.76 8.59
CA ASP A 293 13.49 -13.97 9.66
C ASP A 293 13.51 -12.49 9.27
N ILE A 294 12.32 -11.95 9.06
CA ILE A 294 12.10 -10.56 8.64
C ILE A 294 12.64 -9.55 9.65
N LYS A 295 12.62 -9.89 10.95
CA LYS A 295 13.06 -8.97 12.00
C LYS A 295 14.58 -8.89 12.06
N THR A 296 15.24 -10.04 12.01
CA THR A 296 16.71 -10.11 12.09
C THR A 296 17.38 -9.95 10.72
N LYS A 297 16.59 -9.97 9.64
CA LYS A 297 17.04 -9.95 8.25
C LYS A 297 18.03 -11.09 7.93
N ALA A 298 17.92 -12.22 8.64
CA ALA A 298 18.85 -13.32 8.55
C ALA A 298 18.20 -14.57 7.94
N TRP A 299 18.99 -15.29 7.12
CA TRP A 299 18.64 -16.60 6.59
C TRP A 299 19.10 -17.72 7.53
N THR A 300 18.30 -18.76 7.66
CA THR A 300 18.61 -19.97 8.42
C THR A 300 18.21 -21.19 7.61
N THR A 301 19.14 -22.12 7.43
CA THR A 301 18.84 -23.42 6.80
C THR A 301 18.10 -24.33 7.79
N LEU A 302 17.01 -24.92 7.32
CA LEU A 302 16.21 -25.88 8.09
C LEU A 302 16.45 -27.31 7.60
N PRO A 303 16.10 -28.33 8.40
CA PRO A 303 16.12 -29.72 7.96
C PRO A 303 15.39 -29.89 6.61
N PRO A 304 16.02 -30.58 5.64
CA PRO A 304 15.46 -30.73 4.31
C PRO A 304 14.27 -31.70 4.31
N MET A 305 13.46 -31.61 3.26
CA MET A 305 12.47 -32.64 2.94
C MET A 305 13.16 -33.96 2.58
N SER A 306 12.41 -35.06 2.71
CA SER A 306 12.88 -36.39 2.31
C SER A 306 12.98 -36.48 0.78
N THR A 307 12.02 -35.90 0.06
CA THR A 307 11.98 -35.91 -1.41
C THR A 307 12.41 -34.56 -1.99
N HIS A 308 13.14 -34.59 -3.12
CA HIS A 308 13.43 -33.40 -3.93
C HIS A 308 12.16 -32.97 -4.66
N ARG A 309 11.82 -31.68 -4.65
CA ARG A 309 10.53 -31.22 -5.21
C ARG A 309 10.70 -29.86 -5.88
N HIS A 310 10.44 -29.76 -7.18
CA HIS A 310 10.18 -28.49 -7.86
C HIS A 310 8.76 -28.46 -8.45
N GLY A 311 8.20 -27.27 -8.63
CA GLY A 311 6.81 -27.10 -9.05
C GLY A 311 5.80 -27.62 -8.03
N LEU A 312 6.19 -27.68 -6.75
CA LEU A 312 5.33 -28.04 -5.63
C LEU A 312 4.42 -26.88 -5.23
N GLY A 313 3.30 -27.20 -4.58
CA GLY A 313 2.54 -26.22 -3.83
C GLY A 313 2.87 -26.30 -2.33
N VAL A 314 2.81 -25.17 -1.63
CA VAL A 314 3.03 -25.10 -0.18
C VAL A 314 1.85 -24.41 0.48
N GLY A 315 1.38 -24.97 1.59
CA GLY A 315 0.30 -24.38 2.40
C GLY A 315 0.57 -24.55 3.90
N VAL A 316 0.08 -23.61 4.70
CA VAL A 316 0.13 -23.68 6.17
C VAL A 316 -1.26 -24.00 6.67
N LEU A 317 -1.41 -25.17 7.29
CA LEU A 317 -2.70 -25.64 7.80
C LEU A 317 -2.56 -26.00 9.28
N GLU A 318 -3.28 -25.26 10.13
CA GLU A 318 -3.30 -25.46 11.59
C GLU A 318 -1.92 -25.35 12.26
N GLY A 319 -0.99 -24.61 11.65
CA GLY A 319 0.39 -24.39 12.14
C GLY A 319 1.46 -25.09 11.31
N PRO A 320 1.39 -26.41 11.07
CA PRO A 320 2.32 -27.13 10.20
C PRO A 320 2.35 -26.64 8.75
N LEU A 321 3.52 -26.74 8.12
CA LEU A 321 3.67 -26.52 6.67
C LEU A 321 3.51 -27.83 5.90
N TYR A 322 2.87 -27.77 4.75
CA TYR A 322 2.66 -28.91 3.86
C TYR A 322 3.30 -28.66 2.50
N ALA A 323 4.15 -29.57 2.05
CA ALA A 323 4.76 -29.59 0.73
C ALA A 323 4.04 -30.63 -0.15
N VAL A 324 3.28 -30.15 -1.14
CA VAL A 324 2.32 -30.96 -1.89
C VAL A 324 2.80 -31.18 -3.32
N GLY A 325 2.94 -32.45 -3.71
CA GLY A 325 3.25 -32.84 -5.08
C GLY A 325 4.61 -32.32 -5.55
N GLY A 326 4.66 -31.85 -6.80
CA GLY A 326 5.85 -31.41 -7.51
C GLY A 326 6.45 -32.49 -8.42
N HIS A 327 7.71 -32.32 -8.77
CA HIS A 327 8.52 -33.23 -9.57
C HIS A 327 9.90 -33.37 -8.93
N ASP A 328 10.42 -34.59 -8.84
CA ASP A 328 11.72 -34.85 -8.17
C ASP A 328 12.93 -34.76 -9.10
N GLY A 329 12.70 -34.69 -10.41
CA GLY A 329 13.73 -34.74 -11.45
C GLY A 329 13.58 -35.96 -12.36
N TRP A 330 12.85 -36.97 -11.90
CA TRP A 330 12.52 -38.18 -12.65
C TRP A 330 11.02 -38.39 -12.82
N SER A 331 10.23 -38.19 -11.75
CA SER A 331 8.82 -38.52 -11.68
C SER A 331 7.98 -37.36 -11.15
N TYR A 332 6.72 -37.33 -11.59
CA TYR A 332 5.70 -36.47 -11.02
C TYR A 332 5.24 -37.06 -9.69
N LEU A 333 5.04 -36.22 -8.69
CA LEU A 333 4.80 -36.66 -7.31
C LEU A 333 3.33 -36.50 -6.95
N ASN A 334 2.77 -37.50 -6.27
CA ASN A 334 1.52 -37.41 -5.52
C ASN A 334 1.75 -37.38 -3.99
N THR A 335 2.99 -37.58 -3.55
CA THR A 335 3.35 -37.61 -2.13
C THR A 335 3.29 -36.20 -1.52
N VAL A 336 2.99 -36.15 -0.23
CA VAL A 336 2.88 -34.91 0.54
C VAL A 336 3.67 -35.06 1.82
N GLU A 337 4.48 -34.06 2.13
CA GLU A 337 5.28 -34.00 3.35
C GLU A 337 4.78 -32.86 4.24
N ARG A 338 4.70 -33.12 5.54
CA ARG A 338 4.30 -32.17 6.59
C ARG A 338 5.51 -31.86 7.47
N TRP A 339 5.80 -30.57 7.64
CA TRP A 339 6.76 -30.05 8.58
C TRP A 339 6.12 -29.84 9.95
N ASP A 340 6.65 -30.50 10.96
CA ASP A 340 6.32 -30.22 12.35
C ASP A 340 7.29 -29.16 12.91
N PRO A 341 6.82 -27.93 13.23
CA PRO A 341 7.68 -26.88 13.76
C PRO A 341 8.20 -27.18 15.18
N GLN A 342 7.51 -28.00 15.97
CA GLN A 342 7.94 -28.38 17.33
C GLN A 342 8.99 -29.48 17.28
N ALA A 343 8.71 -30.55 16.53
CA ALA A 343 9.65 -31.67 16.38
C ALA A 343 10.83 -31.32 15.45
N ARG A 344 10.71 -30.26 14.64
CA ARG A 344 11.66 -29.83 13.61
C ARG A 344 11.98 -30.95 12.61
N GLN A 345 10.95 -31.67 12.17
CA GLN A 345 11.09 -32.80 11.25
C GLN A 345 9.98 -32.82 10.20
N TRP A 346 10.33 -33.34 9.02
CA TRP A 346 9.39 -33.65 7.95
C TRP A 346 8.88 -35.08 8.10
N SER A 347 7.59 -35.28 7.86
CA SER A 347 6.95 -36.60 7.85
C SER A 347 5.99 -36.71 6.67
N TYR A 348 5.80 -37.92 6.14
CA TYR A 348 4.80 -38.14 5.09
C TYR A 348 3.39 -38.15 5.69
N VAL A 349 2.47 -37.54 4.96
CA VAL A 349 1.03 -37.71 5.16
C VAL A 349 0.44 -38.51 4.00
N ALA A 350 -0.87 -38.77 4.02
CA ALA A 350 -1.51 -39.51 2.95
C ALA A 350 -1.23 -38.86 1.57
N PRO A 351 -0.87 -39.67 0.56
CA PRO A 351 -0.61 -39.17 -0.78
C PRO A 351 -1.93 -38.79 -1.47
N MET A 352 -1.84 -37.88 -2.43
CA MET A 352 -2.94 -37.59 -3.36
C MET A 352 -3.21 -38.81 -4.25
N SER A 353 -4.42 -38.90 -4.79
CA SER A 353 -4.78 -39.93 -5.78
C SER A 353 -4.11 -39.71 -7.13
N THR A 354 -3.83 -38.44 -7.48
CA THR A 354 -3.21 -38.04 -8.75
C THR A 354 -1.85 -37.38 -8.50
N GLN A 355 -0.89 -37.62 -9.41
CA GLN A 355 0.41 -36.94 -9.40
C GLN A 355 0.24 -35.51 -9.93
N ARG A 356 0.81 -34.52 -9.25
CA ARG A 356 0.58 -33.10 -9.56
C ARG A 356 1.85 -32.28 -9.43
N SER A 357 2.41 -31.84 -10.55
CA SER A 357 3.41 -30.77 -10.59
C SER A 357 2.78 -29.47 -11.10
N THR A 358 3.39 -28.33 -10.78
CA THR A 358 2.82 -26.97 -10.99
C THR A 358 1.40 -26.84 -10.41
N VAL A 359 1.18 -27.51 -9.27
CA VAL A 359 -0.11 -27.57 -8.58
C VAL A 359 -0.38 -26.28 -7.82
N GLY A 360 -1.60 -25.77 -7.91
CA GLY A 360 -2.05 -24.68 -7.06
C GLY A 360 -2.53 -25.23 -5.71
N VAL A 361 -2.03 -24.67 -4.61
CA VAL A 361 -2.38 -25.11 -3.26
C VAL A 361 -2.90 -23.95 -2.45
N ALA A 362 -4.02 -24.15 -1.76
CA ALA A 362 -4.56 -23.18 -0.82
C ALA A 362 -5.28 -23.86 0.34
N VAL A 363 -5.44 -23.12 1.43
CA VAL A 363 -6.13 -23.58 2.63
C VAL A 363 -7.47 -22.86 2.74
N LEU A 364 -8.54 -23.64 2.85
CA LEU A 364 -9.91 -23.15 3.00
C LEU A 364 -10.65 -24.03 4.00
N ASN A 365 -11.33 -23.41 4.98
CA ASN A 365 -12.13 -24.10 6.01
C ASN A 365 -11.36 -25.25 6.69
N ASN A 366 -10.12 -24.99 7.12
CA ASN A 366 -9.22 -25.95 7.78
C ASN A 366 -8.93 -27.22 6.95
N LYS A 367 -9.01 -27.12 5.63
CA LYS A 367 -8.62 -28.18 4.70
C LYS A 367 -7.67 -27.64 3.66
N LEU A 368 -6.79 -28.51 3.15
CA LEU A 368 -5.81 -28.17 2.11
C LEU A 368 -6.36 -28.61 0.76
N TYR A 369 -6.41 -27.71 -0.22
CA TYR A 369 -6.90 -28.00 -1.56
C TYR A 369 -5.73 -28.05 -2.54
N ALA A 370 -5.65 -29.11 -3.33
CA ALA A 370 -4.73 -29.27 -4.45
C ALA A 370 -5.50 -29.15 -5.77
N VAL A 371 -5.24 -28.08 -6.50
CA VAL A 371 -6.04 -27.65 -7.65
C VAL A 371 -5.19 -27.75 -8.92
N GLY A 372 -5.70 -28.48 -9.92
CA GLY A 372 -5.07 -28.59 -11.23
C GLY A 372 -3.65 -29.17 -11.17
N GLY A 373 -2.74 -28.60 -11.96
CA GLY A 373 -1.37 -29.07 -12.12
C GLY A 373 -1.21 -30.00 -13.32
N ARG A 374 -0.17 -30.83 -13.31
CA ARG A 374 0.19 -31.76 -14.39
C ARG A 374 0.65 -33.10 -13.84
N ASP A 375 0.22 -34.19 -14.48
CA ASP A 375 0.48 -35.59 -14.08
C ASP A 375 1.51 -36.31 -14.97
N GLY A 376 2.23 -35.55 -15.81
CA GLY A 376 3.17 -36.07 -16.80
C GLY A 376 2.58 -36.35 -18.17
N SER A 377 1.27 -36.62 -18.25
CA SER A 377 0.57 -36.82 -19.52
C SER A 377 -0.15 -35.54 -19.97
N SER A 378 -0.86 -34.88 -19.05
CA SER A 378 -1.70 -33.74 -19.37
C SER A 378 -1.85 -32.75 -18.22
N CYS A 379 -2.34 -31.55 -18.52
CA CYS A 379 -2.83 -30.64 -17.48
C CYS A 379 -4.09 -31.20 -16.81
N LEU A 380 -4.32 -30.88 -15.55
CA LEU A 380 -5.42 -31.42 -14.77
C LEU A 380 -6.52 -30.37 -14.57
N ARG A 381 -7.78 -30.82 -14.59
CA ARG A 381 -8.93 -30.04 -14.11
C ARG A 381 -9.44 -30.52 -12.74
N THR A 382 -8.96 -31.67 -12.29
CA THR A 382 -9.39 -32.31 -11.04
C THR A 382 -8.84 -31.56 -9.85
N VAL A 383 -9.57 -31.64 -8.74
CA VAL A 383 -9.25 -31.00 -7.48
C VAL A 383 -9.39 -32.02 -6.38
N GLU A 384 -8.46 -32.01 -5.43
CA GLU A 384 -8.50 -32.88 -4.25
C GLU A 384 -8.41 -32.03 -2.99
N CYS A 385 -9.10 -32.46 -1.95
CA CYS A 385 -9.16 -31.80 -0.65
C CYS A 385 -8.64 -32.76 0.43
N TYR A 386 -7.66 -32.31 1.19
CA TYR A 386 -7.06 -33.04 2.29
C TYR A 386 -7.65 -32.60 3.62
N ASP A 387 -8.07 -33.58 4.41
CA ASP A 387 -8.47 -33.40 5.80
C ASP A 387 -7.34 -33.88 6.73
N PRO A 388 -6.73 -32.98 7.53
CA PRO A 388 -5.65 -33.34 8.43
C PRO A 388 -6.10 -34.26 9.57
N HIS A 389 -7.38 -34.24 9.95
CA HIS A 389 -7.91 -35.04 11.05
C HIS A 389 -8.08 -36.51 10.67
N THR A 390 -8.48 -36.76 9.42
CA THR A 390 -8.65 -38.13 8.90
C THR A 390 -7.43 -38.63 8.14
N ASN A 391 -6.47 -37.74 7.85
CA ASN A 391 -5.31 -38.00 7.00
C ASN A 391 -5.72 -38.64 5.67
N LYS A 392 -6.69 -38.02 4.97
CA LYS A 392 -7.22 -38.52 3.70
C LYS A 392 -7.43 -37.38 2.71
N TRP A 393 -7.23 -37.70 1.44
CA TRP A 393 -7.63 -36.87 0.31
C TRP A 393 -8.97 -37.35 -0.24
N LEU A 394 -9.87 -36.39 -0.51
CA LEU A 394 -11.15 -36.63 -1.15
C LEU A 394 -11.22 -35.82 -2.46
N PRO A 395 -11.82 -36.37 -3.53
CA PRO A 395 -12.05 -35.61 -4.76
C PRO A 395 -13.12 -34.53 -4.52
N CYS A 396 -12.93 -33.36 -5.14
CA CYS A 396 -13.95 -32.32 -5.26
C CYS A 396 -14.42 -32.19 -6.72
N ALA A 397 -15.45 -31.38 -6.95
CA ALA A 397 -15.89 -31.05 -8.29
C ALA A 397 -14.74 -30.50 -9.16
N PRO A 398 -14.60 -30.99 -10.39
CA PRO A 398 -13.55 -30.53 -11.30
C PRO A 398 -13.84 -29.12 -11.81
N MET A 399 -12.78 -28.36 -12.11
CA MET A 399 -12.87 -27.10 -12.84
C MET A 399 -13.39 -27.34 -14.27
N ALA A 400 -13.90 -26.28 -14.94
CA ALA A 400 -14.36 -26.38 -16.32
C ALA A 400 -13.22 -26.65 -17.31
N LYS A 401 -12.03 -26.07 -17.05
CA LYS A 401 -10.84 -26.21 -17.89
C LYS A 401 -9.70 -26.93 -17.17
N ARG A 402 -8.84 -27.61 -17.93
CA ARG A 402 -7.56 -28.14 -17.42
C ARG A 402 -6.58 -26.98 -17.24
N ARG A 403 -5.94 -26.87 -16.07
CA ARG A 403 -5.07 -25.74 -15.74
C ARG A 403 -3.74 -26.24 -15.17
N GLY A 404 -2.67 -26.16 -15.99
CA GLY A 404 -1.29 -26.21 -15.53
C GLY A 404 -0.80 -24.82 -15.13
N GLY A 405 0.10 -24.73 -14.14
CA GLY A 405 0.60 -23.43 -13.66
C GLY A 405 -0.51 -22.49 -13.14
N VAL A 406 -1.56 -23.07 -12.55
CA VAL A 406 -2.73 -22.32 -12.08
C VAL A 406 -2.39 -21.47 -10.86
N GLY A 407 -2.85 -20.22 -10.86
CA GLY A 407 -2.81 -19.37 -9.67
C GLY A 407 -4.01 -19.67 -8.78
N VAL A 408 -3.79 -19.92 -7.49
CA VAL A 408 -4.88 -20.28 -6.56
C VAL A 408 -4.85 -19.39 -5.34
N GLY A 409 -6.01 -18.88 -4.96
CA GLY A 409 -6.17 -18.07 -3.75
C GLY A 409 -7.53 -18.27 -3.11
N VAL A 410 -7.67 -17.76 -1.89
CA VAL A 410 -8.89 -17.90 -1.10
C VAL A 410 -9.34 -16.52 -0.65
N VAL A 411 -10.62 -16.21 -0.85
CA VAL A 411 -11.23 -14.96 -0.36
C VAL A 411 -12.70 -15.21 -0.04
N ASN A 412 -13.17 -14.64 1.07
CA ASN A 412 -14.57 -14.71 1.52
C ASN A 412 -15.16 -16.13 1.61
N GLY A 413 -14.35 -17.13 1.95
CA GLY A 413 -14.78 -18.53 2.10
C GLY A 413 -14.89 -19.31 0.78
N TYR A 414 -14.42 -18.73 -0.33
CA TYR A 414 -14.37 -19.37 -1.63
C TYR A 414 -12.93 -19.55 -2.11
N LEU A 415 -12.72 -20.56 -2.93
CA LEU A 415 -11.44 -20.85 -3.58
C LEU A 415 -11.49 -20.31 -5.02
N TYR A 416 -10.45 -19.64 -5.48
CA TYR A 416 -10.37 -19.05 -6.81
C TYR A 416 -9.23 -19.68 -7.59
N ALA A 417 -9.50 -20.09 -8.83
CA ALA A 417 -8.53 -20.63 -9.78
C ALA A 417 -8.36 -19.65 -10.96
N LEU A 418 -7.16 -19.10 -11.10
CA LEU A 418 -6.83 -18.01 -12.03
C LEU A 418 -5.92 -18.53 -13.14
N GLY A 419 -6.32 -18.23 -14.38
CA GLY A 419 -5.54 -18.49 -15.58
C GLY A 419 -4.96 -19.90 -15.68
N GLY A 420 -3.68 -20.01 -15.99
CA GLY A 420 -3.03 -21.27 -16.36
C GLY A 420 -3.23 -21.60 -17.84
N HIS A 421 -2.81 -22.80 -18.23
CA HIS A 421 -2.88 -23.24 -19.62
C HIS A 421 -3.29 -24.71 -19.76
N ASP A 422 -3.86 -25.02 -20.92
CA ASP A 422 -4.19 -26.39 -21.33
C ASP A 422 -3.23 -26.84 -22.44
N ALA A 423 -1.96 -27.07 -22.10
CA ALA A 423 -1.01 -27.65 -23.05
C ALA A 423 -1.01 -29.17 -22.94
N PRO A 424 -1.35 -29.92 -24.00
CA PRO A 424 -0.91 -31.29 -24.12
C PRO A 424 0.63 -31.33 -24.15
N ALA A 425 1.23 -32.46 -23.76
CA ALA A 425 2.69 -32.60 -23.72
C ALA A 425 3.39 -32.26 -25.05
N SER A 426 2.67 -32.36 -26.18
CA SER A 426 3.16 -32.13 -27.55
C SER A 426 3.06 -30.70 -28.06
N ASN A 427 2.34 -29.77 -27.39
CA ASN A 427 2.16 -28.41 -27.88
C ASN A 427 2.37 -27.33 -26.79
N PRO A 428 3.60 -26.79 -26.64
CA PRO A 428 3.92 -25.73 -25.68
C PRO A 428 3.26 -24.37 -25.97
N SER A 429 2.71 -24.14 -27.17
CA SER A 429 2.07 -22.89 -27.59
C SER A 429 0.54 -22.88 -27.40
N ALA A 430 0.00 -23.80 -26.59
CA ALA A 430 -1.42 -23.81 -26.24
C ALA A 430 -1.90 -22.48 -25.61
N SER A 431 -3.18 -22.14 -25.81
CA SER A 431 -3.78 -20.90 -25.30
C SER A 431 -3.67 -20.82 -23.77
N ARG A 432 -3.13 -19.70 -23.27
CA ARG A 432 -3.18 -19.34 -21.85
C ARG A 432 -4.55 -18.75 -21.54
N PHE A 433 -5.01 -18.93 -20.32
CA PHE A 433 -6.35 -18.49 -19.91
C PHE A 433 -6.28 -17.18 -19.13
N ASP A 434 -7.22 -16.31 -19.43
CA ASP A 434 -7.59 -15.10 -18.69
C ASP A 434 -8.74 -15.37 -17.70
N CYS A 435 -9.55 -16.38 -18.00
CA CYS A 435 -10.74 -16.72 -17.23
C CYS A 435 -10.40 -17.20 -15.82
N VAL A 436 -11.27 -16.82 -14.89
CA VAL A 436 -11.17 -17.12 -13.47
C VAL A 436 -12.43 -17.89 -13.03
N GLU A 437 -12.23 -18.93 -12.24
CA GLU A 437 -13.32 -19.74 -11.68
C GLU A 437 -13.28 -19.66 -10.16
N ARG A 438 -14.46 -19.58 -9.53
CA ARG A 438 -14.66 -19.59 -8.08
C ARG A 438 -15.37 -20.88 -7.67
N TYR A 439 -14.81 -21.58 -6.69
CA TYR A 439 -15.37 -22.78 -6.09
C TYR A 439 -16.04 -22.48 -4.75
N ASP A 440 -17.26 -23.00 -4.61
CA ASP A 440 -18.00 -23.01 -3.35
C ASP A 440 -17.91 -24.41 -2.72
N PRO A 441 -17.24 -24.56 -1.56
CA PRO A 441 -17.13 -25.85 -0.88
C PRO A 441 -18.45 -26.35 -0.28
N LYS A 442 -19.47 -25.50 -0.14
CA LYS A 442 -20.78 -25.90 0.41
C LYS A 442 -21.64 -26.59 -0.63
N THR A 443 -21.57 -26.15 -1.88
CA THR A 443 -22.33 -26.71 -3.00
C THR A 443 -21.50 -27.66 -3.86
N ASP A 444 -20.18 -27.69 -3.66
CA ASP A 444 -19.22 -28.45 -4.50
C ASP A 444 -19.36 -28.08 -5.98
N THR A 445 -19.34 -26.77 -6.27
CA THR A 445 -19.51 -26.26 -7.65
C THR A 445 -18.55 -25.13 -7.97
N TRP A 446 -18.08 -25.10 -9.22
CA TRP A 446 -17.32 -23.99 -9.80
C TRP A 446 -18.24 -23.04 -10.56
N THR A 447 -17.98 -21.73 -10.45
CA THR A 447 -18.68 -20.68 -11.19
C THR A 447 -17.67 -19.72 -11.81
N GLN A 448 -17.86 -19.35 -13.08
CA GLN A 448 -17.00 -18.37 -13.73
C GLN A 448 -17.26 -16.97 -13.17
N VAL A 449 -16.18 -16.22 -12.92
CA VAL A 449 -16.21 -14.81 -12.52
C VAL A 449 -15.51 -13.96 -13.58
N ALA A 450 -15.40 -12.65 -13.36
CA ALA A 450 -14.75 -11.77 -14.33
C ALA A 450 -13.32 -12.24 -14.67
N SER A 451 -13.02 -12.23 -15.97
CA SER A 451 -11.70 -12.58 -16.50
C SER A 451 -10.68 -11.47 -16.21
N MET A 452 -9.42 -11.87 -16.08
CA MET A 452 -8.29 -10.93 -16.05
C MET A 452 -8.14 -10.25 -17.43
N SER A 453 -7.40 -9.14 -17.50
CA SER A 453 -7.17 -8.43 -18.77
C SER A 453 -6.28 -9.19 -19.77
N VAL A 454 -5.43 -10.09 -19.28
CA VAL A 454 -4.48 -10.87 -20.09
C VAL A 454 -4.49 -12.33 -19.67
N GLY A 455 -4.47 -13.24 -20.64
CA GLY A 455 -4.32 -14.68 -20.40
C GLY A 455 -2.90 -15.04 -19.99
N ARG A 456 -2.72 -15.69 -18.84
CA ARG A 456 -1.39 -15.97 -18.29
C ARG A 456 -1.34 -17.25 -17.44
N ASP A 457 -0.20 -17.91 -17.41
CA ASP A 457 0.11 -19.02 -16.50
C ASP A 457 1.21 -18.65 -15.49
N ALA A 458 1.46 -19.55 -14.54
CA ALA A 458 2.44 -19.37 -13.45
C ALA A 458 2.25 -18.06 -12.68
N ILE A 459 0.98 -17.75 -12.39
CA ILE A 459 0.53 -16.52 -11.73
C ILE A 459 0.78 -16.61 -10.24
N GLY A 460 1.36 -15.55 -9.67
CA GLY A 460 1.36 -15.38 -8.22
C GLY A 460 0.02 -14.87 -7.72
N VAL A 461 -0.60 -15.56 -6.78
CA VAL A 461 -1.92 -15.19 -6.25
C VAL A 461 -1.87 -15.06 -4.74
N CYS A 462 -2.43 -13.97 -4.21
CA CYS A 462 -2.55 -13.80 -2.77
C CYS A 462 -3.72 -12.85 -2.39
N LEU A 463 -4.30 -13.05 -1.21
CA LEU A 463 -5.30 -12.15 -0.64
C LEU A 463 -4.61 -11.01 0.13
N LEU A 464 -4.66 -9.78 -0.37
CA LEU A 464 -4.12 -8.63 0.36
C LEU A 464 -5.27 -7.68 0.71
N GLY A 465 -5.62 -7.67 2.00
CA GLY A 465 -6.77 -6.92 2.51
C GLY A 465 -8.06 -7.65 2.13
N ASP A 466 -8.91 -6.99 1.35
CA ASP A 466 -10.18 -7.50 0.85
C ASP A 466 -10.13 -7.92 -0.63
N ARG A 467 -8.97 -7.81 -1.28
CA ARG A 467 -8.81 -8.04 -2.72
C ARG A 467 -7.84 -9.17 -3.03
N LEU A 468 -8.15 -9.92 -4.07
CA LEU A 468 -7.28 -10.98 -4.57
C LEU A 468 -6.32 -10.39 -5.61
N PHE A 469 -5.03 -10.49 -5.37
CA PHE A 469 -4.01 -9.97 -6.27
C PHE A 469 -3.50 -11.08 -7.18
N ALA A 470 -3.43 -10.79 -8.48
CA ALA A 470 -2.80 -11.61 -9.50
C ALA A 470 -1.56 -10.86 -10.00
N VAL A 471 -0.38 -11.45 -9.78
CA VAL A 471 0.91 -10.76 -9.93
C VAL A 471 1.77 -11.52 -10.94
N GLY A 472 2.22 -10.81 -11.96
CA GLY A 472 3.10 -11.33 -13.00
C GLY A 472 2.44 -12.44 -13.82
N GLY A 473 3.21 -13.47 -14.15
CA GLY A 473 2.83 -14.59 -15.00
C GLY A 473 3.49 -14.54 -16.39
N TYR A 474 3.24 -15.56 -17.19
CA TYR A 474 3.73 -15.66 -18.57
C TYR A 474 2.53 -15.72 -19.52
N ASP A 475 2.52 -14.87 -20.56
CA ASP A 475 1.42 -14.80 -21.52
C ASP A 475 1.61 -15.71 -22.76
N GLY A 476 2.74 -16.41 -22.84
CA GLY A 476 3.14 -17.18 -24.03
C GLY A 476 4.20 -16.49 -24.89
N GLN A 477 4.49 -15.22 -24.63
CA GLN A 477 5.52 -14.44 -25.33
C GLN A 477 6.54 -13.85 -24.36
N GLN A 478 6.08 -13.22 -23.29
CA GLN A 478 6.92 -12.51 -22.33
C GLN A 478 6.49 -12.73 -20.88
N TYR A 479 7.43 -12.50 -19.97
CA TYR A 479 7.15 -12.45 -18.54
C TYR A 479 6.49 -11.10 -18.20
N LEU A 480 5.33 -11.14 -17.57
CA LEU A 480 4.51 -9.97 -17.33
C LEU A 480 4.99 -9.19 -16.09
N LYS A 481 4.99 -7.85 -16.22
CA LYS A 481 5.06 -6.93 -15.07
C LYS A 481 3.68 -6.66 -14.48
N LEU A 482 2.63 -7.07 -15.17
CA LEU A 482 1.25 -6.75 -14.87
C LEU A 482 0.85 -7.28 -13.48
N VAL A 483 0.17 -6.43 -12.72
CA VAL A 483 -0.44 -6.77 -11.45
C VAL A 483 -1.86 -6.26 -11.44
N GLU A 484 -2.80 -7.14 -11.11
CA GLU A 484 -4.22 -6.81 -11.07
C GLU A 484 -4.81 -7.23 -9.72
N ALA A 485 -5.70 -6.41 -9.18
CA ALA A 485 -6.43 -6.66 -7.94
C ALA A 485 -7.92 -6.87 -8.25
N TYR A 486 -8.48 -7.99 -7.79
CA TYR A 486 -9.86 -8.36 -7.99
C TYR A 486 -10.74 -7.90 -6.84
N ASP A 487 -11.81 -7.19 -7.18
CA ASP A 487 -12.90 -6.81 -6.29
C ASP A 487 -13.97 -7.89 -6.29
N THR A 488 -14.13 -8.58 -5.16
CA THR A 488 -15.16 -9.63 -5.03
C THR A 488 -16.58 -9.07 -4.96
N GLN A 489 -16.76 -7.79 -4.60
CA GLN A 489 -18.07 -7.16 -4.50
C GLN A 489 -18.57 -6.70 -5.87
N ASN A 490 -17.70 -6.05 -6.63
CA ASN A 490 -18.03 -5.53 -7.95
C ASN A 490 -17.80 -6.56 -9.07
N ASN A 491 -17.12 -7.67 -8.78
CA ASN A 491 -16.70 -8.67 -9.76
C ASN A 491 -15.87 -8.03 -10.89
N GLU A 492 -14.86 -7.26 -10.52
CA GLU A 492 -14.03 -6.50 -11.47
C GLU A 492 -12.54 -6.60 -11.12
N TRP A 493 -11.69 -6.56 -12.15
CA TRP A 493 -10.25 -6.48 -12.01
C TRP A 493 -9.78 -5.05 -12.24
N GLN A 494 -8.87 -4.59 -11.39
CA GLN A 494 -8.24 -3.27 -11.52
C GLN A 494 -6.72 -3.43 -11.58
N GLN A 495 -6.09 -2.78 -12.54
CA GLN A 495 -4.64 -2.76 -12.62
C GLN A 495 -4.05 -1.91 -11.49
N VAL A 496 -3.04 -2.44 -10.81
CA VAL A 496 -2.26 -1.73 -9.79
C VAL A 496 -0.83 -1.50 -10.28
N ALA A 497 0.04 -0.90 -9.46
CA ALA A 497 1.40 -0.61 -9.89
C ALA A 497 2.12 -1.88 -10.38
N PRO A 498 2.75 -1.83 -11.57
CA PRO A 498 3.40 -2.99 -12.16
C PRO A 498 4.68 -3.34 -11.39
N LEU A 499 5.09 -4.60 -11.48
CA LEU A 499 6.40 -5.03 -11.01
C LEU A 499 7.52 -4.27 -11.73
N ASN A 500 8.64 -4.07 -11.04
CA ASN A 500 9.83 -3.45 -11.65
C ASN A 500 10.34 -4.25 -12.87
N THR A 501 10.27 -5.58 -12.77
CA THR A 501 10.72 -6.53 -13.80
C THR A 501 9.63 -7.58 -14.03
N GLY A 502 9.44 -7.98 -15.30
CA GLY A 502 8.41 -8.97 -15.66
C GLY A 502 8.83 -10.36 -15.22
N ARG A 503 7.91 -11.11 -14.59
CA ARG A 503 8.25 -12.38 -13.90
C ARG A 503 7.10 -13.38 -13.94
N ALA A 504 7.42 -14.68 -13.90
CA ALA A 504 6.46 -15.78 -13.75
C ALA A 504 6.94 -16.80 -12.71
N GLY A 505 6.02 -17.61 -12.18
CA GLY A 505 6.34 -18.62 -11.16
C GLY A 505 6.60 -18.02 -9.79
N ALA A 506 5.93 -16.91 -9.49
CA ALA A 506 5.95 -16.29 -8.18
C ALA A 506 5.57 -17.25 -7.09
N CYS A 507 6.25 -17.17 -5.96
CA CYS A 507 5.60 -17.45 -4.71
C CYS A 507 5.27 -16.14 -4.02
N ILE A 508 4.00 -15.96 -3.66
CA ILE A 508 3.51 -14.73 -3.06
C ILE A 508 2.93 -15.03 -1.71
N VAL A 509 3.37 -14.25 -0.73
CA VAL A 509 2.91 -14.38 0.65
C VAL A 509 2.61 -13.00 1.23
N ILE A 510 1.70 -12.98 2.20
CA ILE A 510 1.37 -11.77 2.96
C ILE A 510 2.06 -11.83 4.31
N ILE A 511 2.70 -10.73 4.70
CA ILE A 511 3.15 -10.50 6.06
C ILE A 511 2.18 -9.53 6.72
N GLN A 512 1.65 -9.88 7.88
CA GLN A 512 0.75 -9.02 8.66
C GLN A 512 1.42 -7.70 9.06
N ALA A 513 0.66 -6.60 9.09
CA ALA A 513 1.16 -5.24 9.38
C ALA A 513 2.01 -5.11 10.65
N LYS A 514 1.67 -5.85 11.71
CA LYS A 514 2.44 -5.89 12.96
C LYS A 514 3.92 -6.27 12.79
N PHE A 515 4.26 -6.97 11.72
CA PHE A 515 5.64 -7.31 11.35
C PHE A 515 6.22 -6.40 10.26
N VAL A 516 5.38 -5.63 9.57
CA VAL A 516 5.74 -4.74 8.45
C VAL A 516 6.15 -3.35 8.92
N ASN A 517 5.51 -2.78 9.94
CA ASN A 517 5.82 -1.41 10.39
C ASN A 517 7.26 -1.23 10.88
N ARG A 518 7.95 -2.33 11.22
CA ARG A 518 9.38 -2.34 11.57
C ARG A 518 10.32 -2.50 10.37
N MET A 519 9.79 -2.66 9.16
CA MET A 519 10.57 -2.56 7.91
C MET A 519 10.64 -1.11 7.39
N VAL A 520 9.74 -0.22 7.85
CA VAL A 520 9.54 1.12 7.26
C VAL A 520 10.70 2.07 7.58
N ASP A 521 11.45 1.83 8.65
CA ASP A 521 12.59 2.66 9.07
C ASP A 521 13.69 2.80 7.99
N ASP A 522 13.73 1.93 6.97
CA ASP A 522 14.75 1.95 5.91
C ASP A 522 14.27 2.50 4.54
N CYS A 523 12.96 2.52 4.24
CA CYS A 523 12.46 2.96 2.92
C CYS A 523 12.15 4.46 2.88
N SER A 524 11.63 5.04 3.95
CA SER A 524 11.33 6.48 4.05
C SER A 524 12.60 7.34 3.98
N MET A 525 13.75 6.82 4.45
CA MET A 525 15.03 7.53 4.32
C MET A 525 15.57 7.59 2.87
N ARG A 526 15.19 6.67 1.97
CA ARG A 526 15.69 6.68 0.58
C ARG A 526 14.87 7.54 -0.37
N ALA A 527 13.58 7.75 -0.09
CA ALA A 527 12.73 8.63 -0.90
C ALA A 527 13.11 10.12 -0.74
N ILE A 528 13.61 10.51 0.44
CA ILE A 528 14.03 11.90 0.72
C ILE A 528 15.35 12.27 0.03
N PHE A 529 16.23 11.29 -0.29
CA PHE A 529 17.51 11.56 -0.94
C PHE A 529 17.48 11.59 -2.47
N LEU A 530 16.38 11.18 -3.12
CA LEU A 530 16.29 11.13 -4.58
C LEU A 530 15.67 12.40 -5.21
N ILE A 531 15.18 13.34 -4.40
CA ILE A 531 14.68 14.65 -4.88
C ILE A 531 15.80 15.73 -4.87
N THR A 532 16.93 15.50 -4.20
CA THR A 532 18.03 16.48 -4.10
C THR A 532 19.24 16.22 -5.02
N ALA A 533 19.25 15.17 -5.83
CA ALA A 533 20.45 14.75 -6.57
C ALA A 533 20.50 15.09 -8.07
N ASN A 534 19.54 15.84 -8.63
CA ASN A 534 19.48 16.14 -10.07
C ASN A 534 19.63 17.63 -10.45
N CYS A 535 20.20 18.47 -9.58
CA CYS A 535 20.50 19.87 -9.93
C CYS A 535 21.74 20.42 -9.18
N ILE A 536 22.96 19.93 -9.46
CA ILE A 536 24.21 20.67 -9.14
C ILE A 536 25.28 20.35 -10.20
N PRO A 537 25.75 21.32 -11.01
CA PRO A 537 27.02 21.22 -11.70
C PRO A 537 28.18 21.52 -10.74
N ILE A 538 29.23 20.72 -10.88
CA ILE A 538 30.48 20.73 -10.10
C ILE A 538 31.22 22.06 -10.29
N ILE A 539 31.49 22.79 -9.19
CA ILE A 539 32.61 23.73 -9.08
C ILE A 539 33.23 23.54 -7.68
N GLU A 540 34.49 23.07 -7.64
CA GLU A 540 35.31 22.97 -6.44
C GLU A 540 35.83 24.34 -5.99
N GLY A 541 35.83 24.63 -4.68
CA GLY A 541 36.46 25.83 -4.13
C GLY A 541 36.15 26.17 -2.67
N ASN A 542 36.72 25.41 -1.73
CA ASN A 542 37.23 25.76 -0.39
C ASN A 542 36.68 26.94 0.47
N ILE A 543 36.36 26.59 1.75
CA ILE A 543 36.59 27.29 3.06
C ILE A 543 35.37 27.80 3.90
N GLN A 544 35.22 27.14 5.08
CA GLN A 544 34.86 27.54 6.47
C GLN A 544 33.51 28.18 6.90
N THR A 545 32.80 27.40 7.74
CA THR A 545 32.13 27.65 9.06
C THR A 545 31.05 28.74 9.30
N SER A 546 29.92 28.22 9.84
CA SER A 546 29.05 28.71 10.95
C SER A 546 27.77 29.53 10.69
N GLN A 547 26.67 29.00 11.27
CA GLN A 547 25.41 29.61 11.77
C GLN A 547 24.40 30.28 10.81
N GLY A 548 23.13 29.84 10.94
CA GLY A 548 21.92 30.56 10.50
C GLY A 548 21.51 30.32 9.05
N LEU A 549 20.60 29.39 8.77
CA LEU A 549 20.09 29.16 7.42
C LEU A 549 18.98 30.17 7.07
N LEU A 550 19.40 31.36 6.63
CA LEU A 550 18.63 32.24 5.74
C LEU A 550 18.60 31.62 4.34
N HIS A 551 17.44 31.63 3.68
CA HIS A 551 17.34 31.33 2.25
C HIS A 551 17.02 32.61 1.47
N VAL A 552 18.01 33.13 0.76
CA VAL A 552 17.85 34.21 -0.24
C VAL A 552 17.77 33.53 -1.62
N LEU A 553 16.71 33.82 -2.39
CA LEU A 553 16.64 33.40 -3.80
C LEU A 553 17.42 34.40 -4.66
N GLU A 554 18.40 33.90 -5.41
CA GLU A 554 19.03 34.60 -6.54
C GLU A 554 18.91 33.71 -7.77
N SER A 555 18.19 34.16 -8.80
CA SER A 555 18.19 33.51 -10.13
C SER A 555 18.72 34.48 -11.18
N PRO A 556 19.67 34.06 -12.04
CA PRO A 556 20.02 34.82 -13.23
C PRO A 556 19.13 34.37 -14.38
N LEU A 557 18.26 35.21 -14.93
CA LEU A 557 17.81 35.09 -16.33
C LEU A 557 17.03 36.33 -16.82
N ASP A 558 17.49 36.81 -17.97
CA ASP A 558 16.81 37.53 -19.05
C ASP A 558 15.52 38.34 -18.74
N VAL A 559 15.68 39.67 -18.74
CA VAL A 559 14.73 40.73 -18.33
C VAL A 559 13.59 40.96 -19.35
N SER A 560 13.50 40.12 -20.38
CA SER A 560 12.66 40.36 -21.56
C SER A 560 11.13 40.22 -21.35
N PRO A 561 10.60 39.43 -20.40
CA PRO A 561 9.15 39.39 -20.12
C PRO A 561 8.72 40.37 -19.01
N LEU A 562 9.60 40.69 -18.05
CA LEU A 562 9.36 41.65 -16.96
C LEU A 562 9.32 43.10 -17.48
N TYR A 563 10.01 43.39 -18.58
CA TYR A 563 9.97 44.70 -19.23
C TYR A 563 8.57 45.03 -19.78
N ASN A 564 7.78 44.04 -20.18
CA ASN A 564 6.42 44.28 -20.70
C ASN A 564 5.38 44.52 -19.59
N MET A 565 5.60 44.01 -18.38
CA MET A 565 4.73 44.29 -17.23
C MET A 565 5.11 45.63 -16.58
N ALA A 566 6.40 45.95 -16.52
CA ALA A 566 6.88 47.28 -16.15
C ALA A 566 6.49 48.33 -17.20
N GLU A 567 6.56 48.07 -18.51
CA GLU A 567 6.07 48.99 -19.55
C GLU A 567 4.54 49.10 -19.57
N PHE A 568 3.78 48.05 -19.23
CA PHE A 568 2.32 48.16 -19.13
C PHE A 568 1.91 49.04 -17.92
N ILE A 569 2.70 49.00 -16.84
CA ILE A 569 2.55 49.86 -15.66
C ILE A 569 3.11 51.27 -15.90
N LEU A 570 4.13 51.43 -16.78
CA LEU A 570 4.81 52.70 -17.07
C LEU A 570 4.25 53.47 -18.28
N ARG A 571 3.59 52.83 -19.26
CA ARG A 571 3.10 53.49 -20.50
C ARG A 571 1.70 54.10 -20.40
N GLN A 572 0.91 53.78 -19.37
CA GLN A 572 -0.38 54.45 -19.13
C GLN A 572 -0.16 55.52 -18.06
N GLY A 573 0.46 56.63 -18.47
CA GLY A 573 0.89 57.68 -17.58
C GLY A 573 -0.26 58.34 -16.83
N GLN A 574 -0.29 58.20 -15.50
CA GLN A 574 -0.61 59.23 -14.49
C GLN A 574 -0.34 58.70 -13.07
N LEU A 575 0.89 58.28 -12.76
CA LEU A 575 1.34 58.02 -11.37
C LEU A 575 2.23 59.15 -10.80
N ARG A 576 2.39 60.25 -11.53
CA ARG A 576 3.05 61.48 -11.02
C ARG A 576 2.22 62.26 -10.00
N ARG A 577 0.97 61.86 -9.71
CA ARG A 577 0.10 62.56 -8.74
C ARG A 577 -0.08 61.88 -7.38
N LEU A 578 0.42 60.67 -7.20
CA LEU A 578 0.47 60.01 -5.88
C LEU A 578 1.71 60.42 -5.06
N PHE A 579 2.58 61.26 -5.63
CA PHE A 579 3.91 61.59 -5.09
C PHE A 579 3.97 62.85 -4.21
N ALA A 580 2.84 63.33 -3.68
CA ALA A 580 2.81 64.54 -2.83
C ALA A 580 2.39 64.29 -1.37
N PHE A 581 2.10 63.06 -0.94
CA PHE A 581 1.52 62.85 0.40
C PHE A 581 2.18 61.77 1.29
N ILE A 582 3.25 61.09 0.86
CA ILE A 582 3.98 60.11 1.71
C ILE A 582 5.43 60.56 1.93
N SER A 583 5.65 61.86 2.11
CA SER A 583 6.90 62.39 2.67
C SER A 583 6.68 63.60 3.58
N GLN A 584 5.73 63.49 4.51
CA GLN A 584 5.74 64.23 5.77
C GLN A 584 5.40 63.29 6.92
#